data_AF-A0A661C6U3-F1
#
_entry.id   AF-A0A661C6U3-F1
#
_cell.length_a   1.000
_cell.length_b   1.000
_cell.length_c   1.000
_cell.angle_alpha   90.00
_cell.angle_beta   90.00
_cell.angle_gamma   90.00
#
_symmetry.space_group_name_H-M   'P 1'
#
loop_
_entity.id
_entity.type
_entity.pdbx_description
1 polymer ?
#
loop_
_entity_poly.entity_id
_entity_poly.type
_entity_poly.pdbx_seq_one_letter_code
_entity_poly.pdbx_strand_id
1 'polypeptide(L)' 'MSSMQEIELQRYHKELVKDVESLVDKYRRAMEWDIPESDEKEGDMLIFEAIQKALDTIKGSDQ' A
#
# COMPACT_ATOMS: atom_id res chain seq x y z
N MET A 1 -19.14 2.94 -20.83
CA MET A 1 -20.16 2.43 -19.89
C MET A 1 -19.40 1.58 -18.90
N SER A 2 -19.51 1.89 -17.61
CA SER A 2 -18.78 1.13 -16.59
C SER A 2 -19.37 -0.26 -16.52
N SER A 3 -18.54 -1.29 -16.63
CA SER A 3 -19.01 -2.68 -16.47
C SER A 3 -19.59 -2.86 -15.05
N MET A 4 -20.51 -3.80 -14.85
CA MET A 4 -21.05 -4.09 -13.51
C MET A 4 -19.93 -4.42 -12.49
N GLN A 5 -18.83 -4.98 -12.98
CA GLN A 5 -17.63 -5.30 -12.21
C GLN A 5 -16.91 -4.03 -11.69
N GLU A 6 -16.82 -2.97 -12.51
CA GLU A 6 -16.22 -1.70 -12.09
C GLU A 6 -17.05 -1.02 -10.99
N ILE A 7 -18.38 -1.08 -11.09
CA ILE A 7 -19.28 -0.50 -10.08
C ILE A 7 -19.12 -1.22 -8.74
N GLU A 8 -19.06 -2.55 -8.75
CA GLU A 8 -18.80 -3.33 -7.53
C GLU A 8 -17.41 -3.03 -6.96
N LEU A 9 -16.37 -2.94 -7.80
CA LEU A 9 -15.03 -2.59 -7.35
C LEU A 9 -14.96 -1.19 -6.71
N GLN A 10 -15.69 -0.21 -7.25
CA GLN A 10 -15.80 1.13 -6.66
C GLN A 10 -16.46 1.10 -5.27
N ARG A 11 -17.44 0.21 -5.03
CA ARG A 11 -18.03 0.03 -3.69
C ARG A 11 -17.00 -0.52 -2.70
N TYR A 12 -16.17 -1.46 -3.15
CA TYR A 12 -15.11 -2.06 -2.34
C TYR A 12 -13.86 -1.19 -2.19
N HIS A 13 -13.74 -0.07 -2.92
CA HIS A 13 -12.55 0.77 -2.88
C HIS A 13 -12.19 1.25 -1.46
N LYS A 14 -13.19 1.55 -0.63
CA LYS A 14 -12.96 1.95 0.77
C LYS A 14 -12.38 0.81 1.62
N GLU A 15 -12.73 -0.43 1.34
CA GLU A 15 -12.18 -1.61 2.02
C GLU A 15 -10.75 -1.86 1.54
N LEU A 16 -10.52 -1.75 0.22
CA LEU A 16 -9.19 -1.85 -0.37
C LEU A 16 -8.22 -0.83 0.24
N VAL A 17 -8.66 0.43 0.46
CA VAL A 17 -7.83 1.45 1.12
C VAL A 17 -7.44 1.02 2.54
N LYS A 18 -8.39 0.50 3.33
CA LYS A 18 -8.11 0.01 4.70
C LYS A 18 -7.16 -1.18 4.73
N ASP A 19 -7.27 -2.07 3.74
CA ASP A 19 -6.37 -3.21 3.62
C ASP A 19 -4.95 -2.74 3.32
N VAL A 20 -4.78 -1.74 2.46
CA VAL A 20 -3.48 -1.13 2.17
C VAL A 20 -2.94 -0.38 3.40
N GLU A 21 -3.74 0.38 4.13
CA GLU A 21 -3.35 1.02 5.41
C GLU A 21 -2.86 -0.04 6.42
N SER A 22 -3.58 -1.16 6.52
CA SER A 22 -3.20 -2.27 7.40
C SER A 22 -1.87 -2.93 7.00
N LEU A 23 -1.57 -2.97 5.70
CA LEU A 23 -0.26 -3.42 5.21
C LEU A 23 0.85 -2.45 5.61
N VAL A 24 0.62 -1.14 5.51
CA VAL A 24 1.60 -0.14 5.95
C VAL A 24 1.89 -0.30 7.44
N ASP A 25 0.86 -0.37 8.27
CA ASP A 25 0.99 -0.57 9.72
C ASP A 25 1.76 -1.84 10.06
N LYS A 26 1.49 -2.94 9.34
CA LYS A 26 2.20 -4.21 9.51
C LYS A 26 3.70 -4.05 9.28
N TYR A 27 4.09 -3.40 8.19
CA TYR A 27 5.50 -3.24 7.84
C TYR A 27 6.19 -2.16 8.67
N ARG A 28 5.46 -1.11 9.10
CA ARG A 28 5.96 -0.12 10.07
C ARG A 28 6.37 -0.80 11.37
N ARG A 29 5.51 -1.67 11.91
CA ARG A 29 5.80 -2.45 13.13
C ARG A 29 6.94 -3.45 12.95
N ALA A 30 6.95 -4.17 11.83
CA ALA A 30 7.94 -5.22 11.58
C ALA A 30 9.36 -4.68 11.38
N MET A 31 9.50 -3.46 10.87
CA MET A 31 10.81 -2.87 10.61
C MET A 31 11.44 -2.23 11.84
N GLU A 32 10.74 -2.18 13.01
CA GLU A 32 11.24 -1.69 14.30
C GLU A 32 12.28 -0.57 14.12
N TRP A 33 11.90 0.52 13.45
CA TRP A 33 12.83 1.57 13.01
C TRP A 33 13.46 2.20 14.24
N ASP A 34 14.59 1.64 14.69
CA ASP A 34 15.38 2.08 15.84
C ASP A 34 16.25 3.28 15.43
N ILE A 35 15.61 4.23 14.74
CA ILE A 35 16.22 5.46 14.22
C ILE A 35 15.62 6.60 15.04
N PRO A 36 16.37 7.16 16.01
CA PRO A 36 15.88 8.19 16.93
C PRO A 36 15.32 9.45 16.26
N GLU A 37 15.65 9.66 14.99
CA GLU A 37 15.32 10.86 14.19
C GLU A 37 14.41 10.56 12.99
N SER A 38 13.99 9.31 12.78
CA SER A 38 13.14 8.97 11.64
C SER A 38 11.74 9.54 11.86
N ASP A 39 11.34 10.49 11.00
CA ASP A 39 9.95 10.93 10.95
C ASP A 39 9.09 9.71 10.56
N GLU A 40 8.12 9.37 11.39
CA GLU A 40 7.17 8.27 11.15
C GLU A 40 6.54 8.39 9.75
N LYS A 41 6.35 9.62 9.26
CA LYS A 41 5.84 9.89 7.92
C LYS A 41 6.81 9.53 6.81
N GLU A 42 8.11 9.69 7.02
CA GLU A 42 9.12 9.31 6.03
C GLU A 42 9.20 7.79 5.89
N GLY A 43 9.13 7.07 7.01
CA GLY A 43 9.02 5.61 7.02
C GLY A 43 7.77 5.11 6.29
N ASP A 44 6.63 5.78 6.50
CA ASP A 44 5.40 5.46 5.77
C ASP A 44 5.52 5.64 4.27
N MET A 45 6.12 6.74 3.82
CA MET A 45 6.34 6.97 2.39
C MET A 45 7.17 5.86 1.76
N LEU A 46 8.24 5.43 2.43
CA LEU A 46 9.10 4.34 1.95
C LEU A 46 8.33 3.01 1.85
N ILE A 47 7.44 2.74 2.81
CA ILE A 47 6.57 1.56 2.75
C ILE A 47 5.56 1.66 1.61
N PHE A 48 4.95 2.83 1.39
CA PHE A 48 4.05 3.04 0.25
C PHE A 48 4.76 2.83 -1.09
N GLU A 49 5.97 3.35 -1.26
CA GLU A 49 6.77 3.13 -2.47
C GLU A 49 7.11 1.65 -2.67
N ALA A 50 7.46 0.94 -1.60
CA ALA A 50 7.72 -0.50 -1.65
C ALA A 50 6.47 -1.29 -2.06
N ILE A 51 5.29 -0.92 -1.55
CA ILE A 51 4.01 -1.53 -1.94
C ILE A 51 3.72 -1.26 -3.43
N GLN A 52 3.95 -0.04 -3.92
CA GLN A 52 3.77 0.29 -5.34
C GLN A 52 4.67 -0.57 -6.24
N LYS A 53 5.97 -0.68 -5.91
CA LYS A 53 6.90 -1.55 -6.63
C LYS A 53 6.45 -3.01 -6.61
N ALA A 54 6.00 -3.52 -5.46
CA ALA A 54 5.49 -4.88 -5.37
C ALA A 54 4.27 -5.09 -6.29
N LEU A 55 3.37 -4.11 -6.41
CA LEU A 55 2.25 -4.16 -7.36
C LEU A 55 2.73 -4.18 -8.81
N ASP A 56 3.76 -3.40 -9.16
CA ASP A 56 4.31 -3.36 -10.51
C ASP A 56 5.02 -4.68 -10.88
N THR A 57 5.74 -5.27 -9.92
CA THR A 57 6.30 -6.62 -10.04
C THR A 57 5.20 -7.65 -10.31
N ILE A 58 4.08 -7.62 -9.57
CA ILE A 58 2.96 -8.57 -9.75
C ILE A 58 2.24 -8.37 -11.09
N LYS A 59 2.09 -7.12 -11.53
CA LYS A 59 1.51 -6.80 -12.85
C LYS A 59 2.43 -7.22 -14.01
N GLY A 60 3.68 -7.58 -13.74
CA GLY A 60 4.69 -7.82 -14.77
C GLY A 60 5.09 -6.56 -15.51
N SER A 61 4.87 -5.38 -14.92
CA SER A 61 5.21 -4.07 -15.50
C SER A 61 6.64 -3.62 -15.17
N ASP A 62 7.38 -4.48 -14.47
CA ASP A 62 8.76 -4.30 -14.00
C ASP A 62 9.82 -4.84 -15.00
N GLN A 63 9.44 -5.05 -16.27
CA GLN A 63 10.37 -5.45 -17.36
C GLN A 63 10.76 -4.28 -18.26
#